data_AF-A0A7Y2HLE7-F1
#
_entry.id   AF-A0A7Y2HLE7-F1
#
_cell.length_a   1.000
_cell.length_b   1.000
_cell.length_c   1.000
_cell.angle_alpha   90.00
_cell.angle_beta   90.00
_cell.angle_gamma   90.00
#
_symmetry.space_group_name_H-M   'P 1'
#
loop_
_entity.id
_entity.type
_entity.pdbx_description
1 polymer ?
#
loop_
_entity_poly.entity_id
_entity_poly.type
_entity_poly.pdbx_seq_one_letter_code
_entity_poly.pdbx_strand_id
1 'polypeptide(L)' 'MKKKFKTLLYAEVFIKRLTNRKEIFRATIKLGVPGRDIIISHKEHSLSKLWKESVQDIHRYLSKHKKRSLNIGN' A
#
# COMPACT_ATOMS: atom_id res chain seq x y z
N MET A 1 6.22 6.14 16.89
CA MET A 1 5.38 6.01 15.67
C MET A 1 5.97 6.87 14.54
N LYS A 2 6.37 6.31 13.39
CA LYS A 2 7.16 7.04 12.35
C LYS A 2 6.32 8.15 11.69
N LYS A 3 6.84 9.39 11.65
CA LYS A 3 6.18 10.61 11.10
C LYS A 3 5.51 10.45 9.72
N LYS A 4 5.95 9.48 8.89
CA LYS A 4 5.40 9.18 7.55
C LYS A 4 3.98 8.58 7.55
N PHE A 5 3.51 8.07 8.68
CA PHE A 5 2.15 7.55 8.82
C PHE A 5 1.17 8.58 9.38
N LYS A 6 1.62 9.79 9.74
CA LYS A 6 0.74 10.85 10.24
C LYS A 6 -0.31 11.30 9.23
N THR A 7 -0.07 11.07 7.94
CA THR A 7 -1.00 11.39 6.85
C THR A 7 -1.87 10.20 6.44
N LEU A 8 -1.73 9.04 7.08
CA LEU A 8 -2.56 7.87 6.78
C LEU A 8 -3.84 7.96 7.62
N LEU A 9 -4.98 8.07 6.96
CA LEU A 9 -6.31 8.17 7.57
C LEU A 9 -6.88 6.77 7.83
N TYR A 10 -6.75 5.87 6.86
CA TYR A 10 -7.19 4.49 6.96
C TYR A 10 -6.37 3.60 6.02
N ALA A 11 -6.46 2.29 6.22
CA ALA A 11 -5.95 1.30 5.28
C ALA A 11 -6.94 0.14 5.17
N GLU A 12 -7.40 -0.15 3.96
CA GLU A 12 -8.20 -1.34 3.65
C GLU A 12 -7.32 -2.34 2.91
N VAL A 13 -7.36 -3.60 3.33
CA VAL A 13 -6.53 -4.67 2.76
C VAL A 13 -7.44 -5.79 2.31
N PHE A 14 -7.43 -6.05 1.01
CA PHE A 14 -8.15 -7.15 0.38
C PHE A 14 -7.15 -8.16 -0.15
N ILE A 15 -7.19 -9.38 0.38
CA ILE A 15 -6.36 -10.50 -0.09
C ILE A 15 -7.28 -11.58 -0.63
N LYS A 16 -6.99 -12.06 -1.84
CA LYS A 16 -7.71 -13.18 -2.44
C LYS A 16 -6.77 -14.18 -3.10
N ARG A 17 -7.12 -15.46 -3.01
CA ARG A 17 -6.52 -16.52 -3.82
C ARG A 17 -7.16 -16.49 -5.21
N LEU A 18 -6.35 -16.43 -6.26
CA LEU A 18 -6.83 -16.33 -7.64
C LEU A 18 -7.12 -17.68 -8.29
N THR A 19 -6.46 -18.74 -7.83
CA THR A 19 -6.67 -20.08 -8.35
C THR A 19 -6.37 -21.14 -7.30
N ASN A 20 -7.10 -22.25 -7.37
CA ASN A 20 -6.92 -23.39 -6.48
C ASN A 20 -5.78 -24.31 -6.94
N ARG A 21 -5.42 -24.30 -8.24
CA ARG A 21 -4.40 -25.21 -8.81
C ARG A 21 -2.96 -24.72 -8.68
N LYS A 22 -2.76 -23.41 -8.65
CA LYS A 22 -1.46 -22.76 -8.40
C LYS A 22 -1.65 -21.80 -7.24
N GLU A 23 -0.76 -21.80 -6.27
CA GLU A 23 -0.82 -20.78 -5.22
C GLU A 23 -0.49 -19.43 -5.86
N ILE A 24 -1.53 -18.66 -6.13
CA ILE A 24 -1.44 -17.31 -6.67
C ILE A 24 -2.38 -16.46 -5.82
N PHE A 25 -1.80 -15.47 -5.16
CA PHE A 25 -2.50 -14.53 -4.32
C PHE A 25 -2.47 -13.15 -4.95
N ARG A 26 -3.52 -12.38 -4.70
CA ARG A 26 -3.57 -10.96 -5.04
C ARG A 26 -3.89 -10.17 -3.78
N ALA A 27 -3.07 -9.16 -3.49
CA ALA A 27 -3.37 -8.14 -2.50
C ALA A 27 -3.81 -6.88 -3.23
N THR A 28 -4.84 -6.22 -2.73
CA THR A 28 -5.24 -4.87 -3.12
C THR A 28 -5.38 -4.07 -1.84
N ILE A 29 -4.58 -3.01 -1.72
CA ILE A 29 -4.47 -2.19 -0.53
C ILE A 29 -4.86 -0.77 -0.91
N LYS A 30 -5.86 -0.24 -0.21
CA LYS A 30 -6.32 1.13 -0.34
C LYS A 30 -5.86 1.91 0.87
N LEU A 31 -5.05 2.94 0.65
CA LEU A 31 -4.56 3.82 1.71
C LEU A 31 -5.28 5.16 1.60
N GLY A 32 -6.04 5.51 2.63
CA GLY A 32 -6.62 6.83 2.78
C GLY A 32 -5.55 7.84 3.16
N VAL A 33 -5.36 8.87 2.34
CA VAL A 33 -4.47 9.99 2.63
C VAL A 33 -5.20 11.30 2.27
N PRO A 34 -4.82 12.46 2.86
CA PRO A 34 -5.35 13.73 2.43
C PRO A 34 -5.21 13.92 0.90
N GLY A 35 -6.32 14.22 0.24
CA GLY A 35 -6.42 14.26 -1.21
C GLY A 35 -7.00 12.96 -1.79
N ARG A 36 -6.26 12.33 -2.71
CA ARG A 36 -6.70 11.10 -3.39
C ARG A 36 -6.14 9.87 -2.69
N ASP A 37 -6.96 8.83 -2.56
CA ASP A 37 -6.53 7.53 -2.05
C ASP A 37 -5.41 6.93 -2.90
N ILE A 38 -4.50 6.22 -2.25
CA ILE A 38 -3.43 5.46 -2.91
C ILE A 38 -3.86 4.00 -2.99
N ILE A 39 -3.91 3.44 -4.20
CA ILE A 39 -4.23 2.03 -4.43
C ILE A 39 -2.96 1.29 -4.84
N ILE A 40 -2.63 0.23 -4.11
CA ILE A 40 -1.48 -0.65 -4.37
C ILE A 40 -2.01 -2.06 -4.63
N SER A 41 -1.56 -2.72 -5.69
CA SER A 41 -1.95 -4.10 -6.00
C SER A 41 -0.73 -4.93 -6.35
N HIS A 42 -0.55 -6.05 -5.66
CA HIS A 42 0.48 -7.04 -5.95
C HIS A 42 -0.15 -8.40 -6.25
N LYS A 43 0.56 -9.23 -7.00
CA LYS A 43 0.19 -10.60 -7.29
C LYS A 43 1.42 -11.48 -7.15
N GLU A 44 1.34 -12.49 -6.31
CA GLU A 44 2.50 -13.31 -5.96
C GLU A 44 2.14 -14.76 -5.74
N HIS A 45 3.14 -15.63 -5.85
CA HIS A 45 2.99 -17.06 -5.61
C HIS A 45 3.07 -17.46 -4.12
N SER A 46 3.40 -16.50 -3.26
CA SER A 46 3.56 -16.69 -1.82
C SER A 46 2.97 -15.49 -1.09
N LEU A 47 2.21 -15.74 -0.03
CA LEU A 47 1.71 -14.67 0.86
C LEU A 47 2.86 -13.86 1.48
N SER A 48 3.99 -14.51 1.79
CA SER A 48 5.16 -13.83 2.36
C SER A 48 5.77 -12.82 1.37
N LYS A 49 5.97 -13.25 0.11
CA LYS A 49 6.42 -12.33 -0.96
C LYS A 49 5.41 -11.22 -1.22
N LEU A 50 4.13 -11.59 -1.33
CA LEU A 50 3.02 -10.64 -1.54
C LEU A 50 3.05 -9.53 -0.49
N TRP A 51 3.22 -9.90 0.77
CA TRP A 51 3.23 -8.96 1.88
C TRP A 51 4.48 -8.11 1.92
N LYS A 52 5.65 -8.72 1.68
CA LYS A 52 6.94 -8.00 1.61
C LYS A 52 6.88 -6.88 0.57
N GLU A 53 6.43 -7.20 -0.64
CA GLU A 53 6.33 -6.20 -1.72
C GLU A 53 5.31 -5.12 -1.40
N SER A 54 4.12 -5.52 -0.93
CA SER A 54 3.05 -4.59 -0.58
C SER A 54 3.50 -3.58 0.48
N VAL A 55 4.16 -4.03 1.56
CA VAL A 55 4.66 -3.16 2.62
C VAL A 55 5.78 -2.23 2.13
N GLN A 56 6.67 -2.74 1.28
CA GLN A 56 7.74 -1.94 0.67
C GLN A 56 7.15 -0.80 -0.17
N ASP A 57 6.11 -1.09 -0.95
CA ASP A 57 5.42 -0.10 -1.76
C ASP A 57 4.62 0.90 -0.92
N ILE A 58 3.88 0.46 0.10
CA ILE A 58 3.20 1.35 1.06
C ILE A 58 4.21 2.36 1.64
N HIS A 59 5.36 1.89 2.10
CA HIS A 59 6.40 2.76 2.63
C HIS A 59 6.92 3.76 1.59
N ARG A 60 7.14 3.32 0.35
CA ARG A 60 7.60 4.16 -0.75
C ARG A 60 6.58 5.25 -1.08
N TYR A 61 5.31 4.89 -1.23
CA TYR A 61 4.22 5.80 -1.58
C TYR A 61 3.96 6.83 -0.48
N LEU A 62 3.85 6.41 0.79
CA LEU A 62 3.66 7.34 1.91
C LEU A 62 4.84 8.30 2.07
N SER A 63 6.06 7.85 1.80
CA SER A 63 7.25 8.72 1.84
C SER A 63 7.26 9.75 0.71
N LYS A 64 6.79 9.39 -0.50
CA LYS A 64 6.62 10.33 -1.62
C LYS A 64 5.49 11.32 -1.38
N HIS A 65 4.36 10.88 -0.83
CA HIS A 65 3.20 11.74 -0.59
C HIS A 65 3.52 12.87 0.40
N LYS A 66 4.30 12.56 1.46
CA LYS A 66 4.80 13.58 2.39
C LYS A 66 5.58 14.70 1.68
N LYS A 67 6.42 14.36 0.69
CA LYS A 67 7.20 15.38 -0.05
C LYS A 67 6.29 16.31 -0.85
N ARG A 68 5.19 15.81 -1.38
CA ARG A 68 4.24 16.61 -2.17
C ARG A 68 3.40 17.56 -1.31
N SER A 69 2.97 17.13 -0.12
CA SER A 69 2.20 17.98 0.80
C SER A 69 3.04 19.12 1.41
N LEU A 70 4.35 18.92 1.58
CA LEU A 70 5.27 19.94 2.09
C LEU A 70 5.57 21.04 1.06
N ASN A 71 5.44 20.76 -0.24
CA ASN A 71 5.76 21.72 -1.31
C ASN A 71 4.59 22.61 -1.73
N ILE A 72 3.38 22.40 -1.20
CA ILE A 72 2.18 23.21 -1.51
C ILE A 72 1.94 24.26 -0.40
N GLY A 73 2.74 24.25 0.67
CA GLY A 73 2.63 25.14 1.82
C GLY A 73 3.76 26.17 1.97
N ASN A 74 4.43 26.55 0.88
CA ASN A 74 5.40 27.65 0.83
C ASN A 74 4.92 28.73 -0.14
#